data_AF-A0A7K9HVR2-F1
#
_entry.id   AF-A0A7K9HVR2-F1
#
_cell.length_a   1.000
_cell.length_b   1.000
_cell.length_c   1.000
_cell.angle_alpha   90.00
_cell.angle_beta   90.00
_cell.angle_gamma   90.00
#
_symmetry.space_group_name_H-M   'P 1'
#
loop_
_entity.id
_entity.type
_entity.pdbx_description
1 polymer ?
#
loop_
_entity_poly.entity_id
_entity_poly.type
_entity_poly.pdbx_seq_one_letter_code
_entity_poly.pdbx_strand_id
1 'polypeptide(L)'
;QNRIVDWCERLQLQSGAISRHVEHVLPAKDQGVLNAANAARELVIQRLIFVGNACENEEQRLLEKVHTEEERAHQSILTQQVHWTEALQKLAALRSYLVDVITNLDDQDLVRAEQEIYERTEVAEGILEPQESLKLNFNPSCVQSPLLHRLWASAVLCCLAGSQEIHIDEKTVSPHLSLSEDKKTLTFSPKKAKVDSDCPERFDHWPNALAAAAFRSGVCAWKVSVQKSCAYKLGVCYSSLPRKGSSNEARLGFNNTSWVFSRYDKEFRFLHARQPQPVELIKAPGEIGVLVDFAGGELLFYDPSSCTILFSHRETFAEPLYPVFAVAHQSISL
;
A
#
# COMPACT_ATOMS: atom_id res chain seq x y z
N GLN A 1 26.58 38.02 -73.77
CA GLN A 1 26.49 38.02 -72.29
C GLN A 1 27.34 36.89 -71.75
N ASN A 2 28.20 37.17 -70.78
CA ASN A 2 29.30 36.29 -70.39
C ASN A 2 28.87 35.37 -69.23
N ARG A 3 28.52 34.11 -69.52
CA ARG A 3 28.00 33.11 -68.57
C ARG A 3 28.85 32.91 -67.31
N ILE A 4 30.14 33.19 -67.38
CA ILE A 4 31.07 33.11 -66.25
C ILE A 4 30.78 34.21 -65.22
N VAL A 5 30.40 35.41 -65.67
CA VAL A 5 30.04 36.52 -64.77
C VAL A 5 28.78 36.19 -63.98
N ASP A 6 27.74 35.67 -64.62
CA ASP A 6 26.51 35.21 -63.93
C ASP A 6 26.79 34.08 -62.92
N TRP A 7 27.79 33.22 -63.18
CA TRP A 7 28.22 32.18 -62.25
C TRP A 7 28.94 32.78 -61.04
N CYS A 8 29.88 33.71 -61.26
CA CYS A 8 30.58 34.41 -60.19
C CYS A 8 29.61 35.21 -59.30
N GLU A 9 28.65 35.93 -59.89
CA GLU A 9 27.63 36.67 -59.14
C GLU A 9 26.77 35.76 -58.27
N ARG A 10 26.35 34.60 -58.78
CA ARG A 10 25.61 33.60 -58.00
C ARG A 10 26.43 33.03 -56.85
N LEU A 11 27.69 32.69 -57.09
CA LEU A 11 28.58 32.19 -56.04
C LEU A 11 28.83 33.27 -54.97
N GLN A 12 28.97 34.54 -55.36
CA GLN A 12 29.14 35.65 -54.43
C GLN A 12 27.89 35.88 -53.57
N LEU A 13 26.69 35.81 -54.16
CA LEU A 13 25.43 35.88 -53.41
C LEU A 13 25.24 34.70 -52.46
N GLN A 14 25.56 33.47 -52.89
CA GLN A 14 25.51 32.29 -52.04
C GLN A 14 26.50 32.36 -50.89
N SER A 15 27.76 32.76 -51.17
CA SER A 15 28.78 32.96 -50.15
C SER A 15 28.33 33.99 -49.12
N GLY A 16 27.83 35.16 -49.56
CA GLY A 16 27.32 36.19 -48.65
C GLY A 16 26.09 35.75 -47.83
N ALA A 17 25.23 34.88 -48.38
CA ALA A 17 24.12 34.29 -47.62
C ALA A 17 24.61 33.31 -46.55
N ILE A 18 25.59 32.46 -46.88
CA ILE A 18 26.21 31.51 -45.93
C ILE A 18 26.95 32.27 -44.84
N SER A 19 27.79 33.26 -45.18
CA SER A 19 28.49 34.10 -44.19
C SER A 19 27.52 34.76 -43.22
N ARG A 20 26.44 35.39 -43.70
CA ARG A 20 25.41 35.97 -42.81
C ARG A 20 24.76 34.92 -41.91
N HIS A 21 24.51 33.72 -42.43
CA HIS A 21 23.93 32.65 -41.63
C HIS A 21 24.88 32.20 -40.52
N VAL A 22 26.15 32.00 -40.84
CA VAL A 22 27.19 31.55 -39.90
C VAL A 22 27.53 32.64 -38.86
N GLU A 23 27.61 33.90 -39.27
CA GLU A 23 28.05 35.00 -38.40
C GLU A 23 26.93 35.57 -37.53
N HIS A 24 25.68 35.47 -37.97
CA HIS A 24 24.56 36.10 -37.25
C HIS A 24 23.47 35.13 -36.84
N VAL A 25 23.04 34.22 -37.73
CA VAL A 25 21.91 33.35 -37.43
C VAL A 25 22.29 32.24 -36.47
N LEU A 26 23.41 31.54 -36.72
CA LEU A 26 23.86 30.44 -35.86
C LEU A 26 24.20 30.91 -34.43
N PRO A 27 24.98 31.99 -34.20
CA PRO A 27 25.27 32.47 -32.84
C PRO A 27 24.01 32.95 -32.11
N ALA A 28 23.08 33.61 -32.79
CA ALA A 28 21.80 34.00 -32.19
C ALA A 28 20.96 32.78 -31.80
N LYS A 29 20.98 31.71 -32.61
CA LYS A 29 20.33 30.44 -32.28
C LYS A 29 21.01 29.75 -31.09
N ASP A 30 22.34 29.72 -31.06
CA ASP A 30 23.12 29.14 -29.96
C ASP A 30 22.81 29.85 -28.63
N GLN A 31 22.82 31.19 -28.62
CA GLN A 31 22.44 31.97 -27.46
C GLN A 31 20.97 31.73 -27.04
N GLY A 32 20.07 31.62 -28.02
CA GLY A 32 18.67 31.30 -27.78
C GLY A 32 18.48 29.92 -27.12
N VAL A 33 19.22 28.91 -27.58
CA VAL A 33 19.23 27.57 -26.98
C VAL A 33 19.80 27.61 -25.57
N LEU A 34 20.90 28.32 -25.34
CA LEU A 34 21.49 28.48 -24.01
C LEU A 34 20.51 29.13 -23.02
N ASN A 35 19.85 30.20 -23.43
CA ASN A 35 18.87 30.91 -22.61
C ASN A 35 17.66 30.01 -22.28
N ALA A 36 17.11 29.31 -23.27
CA ALA A 36 15.99 28.39 -23.07
C ALA A 36 16.38 27.23 -22.15
N ALA A 37 17.58 26.67 -22.32
CA ALA A 37 18.09 25.60 -21.47
C ALA A 37 18.31 26.09 -20.02
N ASN A 38 18.82 27.30 -19.82
CA ASN A 38 19.00 27.88 -18.48
C ASN A 38 17.65 28.15 -17.79
N ALA A 39 16.68 28.70 -18.52
CA ALA A 39 15.32 28.89 -17.99
C ALA A 39 14.66 27.55 -17.61
N ALA A 40 14.84 26.50 -18.42
CA ALA A 40 14.35 25.17 -18.11
C ALA A 40 15.03 24.56 -16.87
N ARG A 41 16.36 24.72 -16.72
CA ARG A 41 17.11 24.27 -15.54
C ARG A 41 16.59 24.94 -14.27
N GLU A 42 16.46 26.26 -14.31
CA GLU A 42 15.97 27.04 -13.17
C GLU A 42 14.55 26.59 -12.76
N LEU A 43 13.66 26.39 -13.74
CA LEU A 43 12.31 25.91 -13.49
C LEU A 43 12.29 24.51 -12.82
N VAL A 44 13.15 23.60 -13.27
CA VAL A 44 13.26 22.26 -12.67
C VAL A 44 13.76 22.35 -11.23
N ILE A 45 14.81 23.14 -10.98
CA ILE A 45 15.38 23.34 -9.64
C ILE A 45 14.32 23.92 -8.70
N GLN A 46 13.63 24.98 -9.10
CA GLN A 46 12.60 25.63 -8.29
C GLN A 46 11.45 24.67 -7.93
N ARG A 47 11.01 23.84 -8.88
CA ARG A 47 9.97 22.84 -8.64
C ARG A 47 10.43 21.75 -7.68
N LEU A 48 11.66 21.26 -7.82
CA LEU A 48 12.20 20.24 -6.92
C LEU A 48 12.41 20.79 -5.50
N ILE A 49 12.88 22.03 -5.36
CA ILE A 49 12.97 22.72 -4.06
C ILE A 49 11.59 22.82 -3.41
N PHE A 50 10.57 23.23 -4.18
CA PHE A 50 9.21 23.32 -3.66
C PHE A 50 8.69 21.97 -3.17
N VAL A 51 8.90 20.89 -3.95
CA VAL A 51 8.49 19.53 -3.54
C VAL A 51 9.27 19.07 -2.31
N GLY A 52 10.58 19.33 -2.24
CA GLY A 52 11.41 19.02 -1.08
C GLY A 52 10.89 19.69 0.20
N ASN A 53 10.65 21.00 0.14
CA ASN A 53 10.08 21.75 1.26
C ASN A 53 8.69 21.23 1.66
N ALA A 54 7.85 20.84 0.70
CA ALA A 54 6.54 20.27 0.99
C ALA A 54 6.65 18.91 1.72
N CYS A 55 7.63 18.08 1.36
CA CYS A 55 7.93 16.84 2.06
C CYS A 55 8.43 17.10 3.49
N GLU A 56 9.37 18.02 3.67
CA GLU A 56 9.91 18.36 5.00
C GLU A 56 8.82 18.91 5.94
N ASN A 57 7.95 19.79 5.43
CA ASN A 57 6.82 20.31 6.20
C ASN A 57 5.83 19.20 6.58
N GLU A 58 5.56 18.28 5.65
CA GLU A 58 4.66 17.16 5.91
C GLU A 58 5.24 16.17 6.92
N GLU A 59 6.56 15.93 6.87
CA GLU A 59 7.29 15.15 7.87
C GLU A 59 7.14 15.76 9.26
N GLN A 60 7.47 17.06 9.42
CA GLN A 60 7.32 17.75 10.71
C GLN A 60 5.89 17.65 11.25
N ARG A 61 4.90 17.94 10.40
CA ARG A 61 3.47 17.84 10.77
C ARG A 61 3.09 16.44 11.25
N LEU A 62 3.58 15.38 10.59
CA LEU A 62 3.28 14.00 10.97
C LEU A 62 4.00 13.60 12.26
N LEU A 63 5.26 14.00 12.45
CA LEU A 63 6.01 13.73 13.68
C LEU A 63 5.40 14.45 14.89
N GLU A 64 4.94 15.70 14.73
CA GLU A 64 4.19 16.41 15.77
C GLU A 64 2.92 15.65 16.17
N LYS A 65 2.18 15.13 15.18
CA LYS A 65 0.99 14.30 15.45
C LYS A 65 1.31 13.01 16.19
N VAL A 66 2.42 12.34 15.84
CA VAL A 66 2.89 11.16 16.59
C VAL A 66 3.16 11.55 18.03
N HIS A 67 3.89 12.64 18.25
CA HIS A 67 4.25 13.08 19.58
C HIS A 67 3.03 13.44 20.42
N THR A 68 2.08 14.22 19.88
CA THR A 68 0.83 14.54 20.58
C THR A 68 0.00 13.28 20.89
N GLU A 69 0.00 12.30 19.97
CA GLU A 69 -0.67 11.01 20.17
C GLU A 69 0.11 10.08 21.14
N GLU A 70 1.39 10.29 21.34
CA GLU A 70 2.11 9.60 22.40
C GLU A 70 1.75 10.22 23.76
N GLU A 71 1.81 11.54 23.88
CA GLU A 71 1.49 12.28 25.11
C GLU A 71 0.06 12.02 25.58
N ARG A 72 -0.92 12.07 24.67
CA ARG A 72 -2.32 11.81 25.02
C ARG A 72 -2.54 10.38 25.52
N ALA A 73 -1.84 9.39 24.96
CA ALA A 73 -1.92 8.00 25.43
C ALA A 73 -1.29 7.87 26.82
N HIS A 74 -0.09 8.43 26.98
CA HIS A 74 0.66 8.40 28.22
C HIS A 74 -0.09 9.08 29.37
N GLN A 75 -0.66 10.27 29.13
CA GLN A 75 -1.49 10.98 30.11
C GLN A 75 -2.71 10.15 30.52
N SER A 76 -3.41 9.52 29.55
CA SER A 76 -4.54 8.65 29.85
C SER A 76 -4.14 7.45 30.71
N ILE A 77 -2.96 6.86 30.47
CA ILE A 77 -2.42 5.76 31.27
C ILE A 77 -2.10 6.24 32.68
N LEU A 78 -1.40 7.36 32.84
CA LEU A 78 -1.07 7.92 34.16
C LEU A 78 -2.32 8.25 34.98
N THR A 79 -3.34 8.86 34.36
CA THR A 79 -4.61 9.15 35.03
C THR A 79 -5.29 7.87 35.52
N GLN A 80 -5.32 6.81 34.70
CA GLN A 80 -5.86 5.52 35.12
C GLN A 80 -5.02 4.88 36.24
N GLN A 81 -3.70 4.95 36.16
CA GLN A 81 -2.81 4.43 37.22
C GLN A 81 -3.08 5.10 38.57
N VAL A 82 -3.20 6.43 38.59
CA VAL A 82 -3.53 7.17 39.83
C VAL A 82 -4.90 6.76 40.34
N HIS A 83 -5.92 6.78 39.47
CA HIS A 83 -7.29 6.41 39.84
C HIS A 83 -7.37 5.00 40.45
N TRP A 84 -6.76 4.00 39.81
CA TRP A 84 -6.79 2.62 40.29
C TRP A 84 -5.92 2.39 41.52
N THR A 85 -4.82 3.13 41.68
CA THR A 85 -4.00 3.08 42.90
C THR A 85 -4.78 3.61 44.10
N GLU A 86 -5.50 4.72 43.93
CA GLU A 86 -6.37 5.26 44.98
C GLU A 86 -7.53 4.31 45.32
N ALA A 87 -8.16 3.72 44.31
CA ALA A 87 -9.21 2.72 44.50
C ALA A 87 -8.69 1.51 45.30
N LEU A 88 -7.50 1.00 44.95
CA LEU A 88 -6.85 -0.10 45.65
C LEU A 88 -6.54 0.27 47.11
N GLN A 89 -6.06 1.49 47.36
CA GLN A 89 -5.79 1.98 48.72
C GLN A 89 -7.07 2.07 49.56
N LYS A 90 -8.18 2.57 48.99
CA LYS A 90 -9.49 2.62 49.67
C LYS A 90 -9.98 1.23 50.04
N LEU A 91 -9.91 0.28 49.09
CA LEU A 91 -10.30 -1.12 49.34
C LEU A 91 -9.40 -1.79 50.40
N ALA A 92 -8.09 -1.54 50.36
CA ALA A 92 -7.15 -2.06 51.35
C ALA A 92 -7.41 -1.49 52.75
N ALA A 93 -7.68 -0.19 52.86
CA ALA A 93 -8.00 0.46 54.12
C ALA A 93 -9.31 -0.06 54.72
N LEU A 94 -10.35 -0.21 53.88
CA LEU A 94 -11.63 -0.80 54.29
C LEU A 94 -11.43 -2.25 54.76
N ARG A 95 -10.69 -3.06 54.01
CA ARG A 95 -10.37 -4.44 54.39
C ARG A 95 -9.69 -4.50 55.75
N SER A 96 -8.66 -3.67 55.97
CA SER A 96 -7.95 -3.61 57.26
C SER A 96 -8.87 -3.20 58.41
N TYR A 97 -9.75 -2.22 58.19
CA TYR A 97 -10.75 -1.80 59.17
C TYR A 97 -11.75 -2.92 59.50
N LEU A 98 -12.32 -3.59 58.49
CA LEU A 98 -13.27 -4.68 58.71
C LEU A 98 -12.62 -5.86 59.45
N VAL A 99 -11.36 -6.18 59.13
CA VAL A 99 -10.59 -7.20 59.86
C VAL A 99 -10.41 -6.79 61.32
N ASP A 100 -9.98 -5.55 61.59
CA ASP A 100 -9.81 -5.03 62.95
C ASP A 100 -11.10 -5.11 63.76
N VAL A 101 -12.21 -4.63 63.19
CA VAL A 101 -13.55 -4.67 63.78
C VAL A 101 -13.96 -6.09 64.15
N ILE A 102 -13.81 -7.06 63.24
CA ILE A 102 -14.18 -8.47 63.49
C ILE A 102 -13.27 -9.12 64.54
N THR A 103 -12.00 -8.71 64.62
CA THR A 103 -11.04 -9.32 65.56
C THR A 103 -11.12 -8.77 66.98
N ASN A 104 -11.47 -7.49 67.15
CA ASN A 104 -11.24 -6.76 68.40
C ASN A 104 -12.51 -6.24 69.09
N LEU A 105 -13.66 -6.19 68.41
CA LEU A 105 -14.93 -5.76 69.01
C LEU A 105 -15.74 -6.96 69.54
N ASP A 106 -16.51 -6.73 70.60
CA ASP A 106 -17.50 -7.69 71.09
C ASP A 106 -18.84 -7.54 70.36
N ASP A 107 -19.75 -8.50 70.58
CA ASP A 107 -21.04 -8.54 69.87
C ASP A 107 -21.91 -7.28 70.10
N GLN A 108 -21.83 -6.62 71.27
CA GLN A 108 -22.62 -5.42 71.54
C GLN A 108 -22.06 -4.20 70.82
N ASP A 109 -20.74 -4.05 70.80
CA ASP A 109 -20.08 -2.94 70.12
C ASP A 109 -20.13 -3.11 68.59
N LEU A 110 -20.18 -4.34 68.09
CA LEU A 110 -20.40 -4.62 66.66
C LEU A 110 -21.76 -4.10 66.17
N VAL A 111 -22.82 -4.32 66.96
CA VAL A 111 -24.18 -3.82 66.65
C VAL A 111 -24.20 -2.28 66.66
N ARG A 112 -23.41 -1.64 67.54
CA ARG A 112 -23.31 -0.17 67.56
C ARG A 112 -22.54 0.39 66.35
N ALA A 113 -21.59 -0.38 65.80
CA ALA A 113 -20.78 0.01 64.65
C ALA A 113 -21.44 -0.28 63.29
N GLU A 114 -22.58 -0.98 63.25
CA GLU A 114 -23.28 -1.42 62.02
C GLU A 114 -23.46 -0.30 61.00
N GLN A 115 -23.93 0.87 61.44
CA GLN A 115 -24.16 2.03 60.57
C GLN A 115 -22.86 2.54 59.94
N GLU A 116 -21.76 2.60 60.71
CA GLU A 116 -20.46 3.05 60.21
C GLU A 116 -19.87 2.03 59.21
N ILE A 117 -20.04 0.74 59.47
CA ILE A 117 -19.64 -0.33 58.56
C ILE A 117 -20.39 -0.20 57.24
N TYR A 118 -21.70 0.01 57.29
CA TYR A 118 -22.53 0.19 56.09
C TYR A 118 -22.05 1.37 55.25
N GLU A 119 -21.88 2.55 55.85
CA GLU A 119 -21.42 3.75 55.16
C GLU A 119 -20.02 3.58 54.53
N ARG A 120 -19.11 2.91 55.22
CA ARG A 120 -17.75 2.64 54.71
C ARG A 120 -17.72 1.59 53.59
N THR A 121 -18.63 0.61 53.64
CA THR A 121 -18.73 -0.44 52.61
C THR A 121 -19.41 0.06 51.33
N GLU A 122 -20.40 0.96 51.44
CA GLU A 122 -21.07 1.58 50.29
C GLU A 122 -20.09 2.34 49.38
N VAL A 123 -19.11 3.03 49.97
CA VAL A 123 -18.04 3.72 49.20
C VAL A 123 -17.21 2.76 48.35
N ALA A 124 -17.04 1.51 48.79
CA ALA A 124 -16.33 0.48 48.05
C ALA A 124 -17.20 -0.18 46.97
N GLU A 125 -18.51 -0.29 47.18
CA GLU A 125 -19.44 -0.78 46.14
C GLU A 125 -19.48 0.14 44.92
N GLY A 126 -19.22 1.44 45.10
CA GLY A 126 -19.10 2.41 44.01
C GLY A 126 -17.83 2.27 43.16
N ILE A 127 -16.85 1.45 43.56
CA ILE A 127 -15.62 1.22 42.81
C ILE A 127 -15.88 0.14 41.74
N LEU A 128 -15.90 0.55 40.48
CA LEU A 128 -16.10 -0.34 39.33
C LEU A 128 -14.86 -1.21 39.04
N GLU A 129 -15.03 -2.26 38.24
CA GLU A 129 -13.91 -3.07 37.74
C GLU A 129 -13.13 -2.34 36.63
N PRO A 130 -11.80 -2.57 36.52
CA PRO A 130 -11.00 -2.05 35.42
C PRO A 130 -11.49 -2.57 34.06
N GLN A 131 -11.60 -1.67 33.09
CA GLN A 131 -11.94 -2.00 31.71
C GLN A 131 -10.86 -1.51 30.75
N GLU A 132 -10.58 -2.30 29.72
CA GLU A 132 -9.72 -1.85 28.63
C GLU A 132 -10.38 -0.69 27.87
N SER A 133 -9.60 0.36 27.61
CA SER A 133 -10.05 1.53 26.89
C SER A 133 -9.13 1.81 25.71
N LEU A 134 -9.70 2.05 24.54
CA LEU A 134 -8.96 2.43 23.34
C LEU A 134 -8.10 3.70 23.54
N LYS A 135 -8.46 4.55 24.50
CA LYS A 135 -7.70 5.77 24.82
C LYS A 135 -6.32 5.50 25.42
N LEU A 136 -6.12 4.29 25.94
CA LEU A 136 -4.84 3.83 26.49
C LEU A 136 -3.87 3.37 25.40
N ASN A 137 -4.38 3.12 24.19
CA ASN A 137 -3.57 2.69 23.07
C ASN A 137 -3.12 3.90 22.25
N PHE A 138 -1.99 3.75 21.57
CA PHE A 138 -1.59 4.68 20.51
C PHE A 138 -2.49 4.46 19.29
N ASN A 139 -3.05 5.52 18.70
CA ASN A 139 -3.80 5.41 17.46
C ASN A 139 -2.86 5.46 16.24
N PRO A 140 -2.60 4.33 15.54
CA PRO A 140 -1.73 4.32 14.37
C PRO A 140 -2.31 5.08 13.17
N SER A 141 -3.59 5.45 13.18
CA SER A 141 -4.18 6.25 12.11
C SER A 141 -3.80 7.73 12.15
N CYS A 142 -3.16 8.21 13.22
CA CYS A 142 -2.81 9.64 13.38
C CYS A 142 -1.83 10.13 12.30
N VAL A 143 -1.01 9.23 11.75
CA VAL A 143 0.00 9.51 10.72
C VAL A 143 -0.50 9.32 9.28
N GLN A 144 -1.79 9.10 9.06
CA GLN A 144 -2.32 8.98 7.71
C GLN A 144 -2.16 10.29 6.93
N SER A 145 -1.41 10.23 5.82
CA SER A 145 -1.19 11.34 4.91
C SER A 145 -1.42 10.92 3.46
N PRO A 146 -2.41 11.54 2.78
CA PRO A 146 -2.60 11.33 1.35
C PRO A 146 -1.40 11.78 0.50
N LEU A 147 -0.66 12.81 0.94
CA LEU A 147 0.51 13.31 0.23
C LEU A 147 1.65 12.30 0.30
N LEU A 148 2.02 11.87 1.52
CA LEU A 148 3.04 10.86 1.73
C LEU A 148 2.70 9.56 1.00
N HIS A 149 1.45 9.09 1.13
CA HIS A 149 1.00 7.85 0.51
C HIS A 149 1.14 7.88 -1.02
N ARG A 150 0.76 9.00 -1.68
CA ARG A 150 0.93 9.16 -3.14
C ARG A 150 2.39 9.31 -3.57
N LEU A 151 3.17 10.09 -2.83
CA LEU A 151 4.59 10.31 -3.13
C LEU A 151 5.38 9.02 -3.00
N TRP A 152 5.17 8.27 -1.91
CA TRP A 152 5.81 6.99 -1.68
C TRP A 152 5.45 5.97 -2.76
N ALA A 153 4.15 5.79 -3.07
CA ALA A 153 3.73 4.88 -4.13
C ALA A 153 4.33 5.26 -5.49
N SER A 154 4.35 6.56 -5.82
CA SER A 154 4.95 7.04 -7.06
C SER A 154 6.46 6.87 -7.08
N ALA A 155 7.16 7.12 -5.96
CA ALA A 155 8.60 6.93 -5.87
C ALA A 155 8.99 5.45 -6.04
N VAL A 156 8.21 4.52 -5.51
CA VAL A 156 8.50 3.08 -5.63
C VAL A 156 8.15 2.54 -7.02
N LEU A 157 7.00 2.93 -7.58
CA LEU A 157 6.48 2.34 -8.81
C LEU A 157 6.89 3.10 -10.09
N CYS A 158 7.18 4.40 -10.03
CA CYS A 158 7.64 5.16 -11.19
C CYS A 158 9.17 5.17 -11.33
N CYS A 159 9.92 5.02 -10.23
CA CYS A 159 11.38 4.95 -10.30
C CYS A 159 11.85 3.50 -10.54
N LEU A 160 12.85 3.33 -11.42
CA LEU A 160 13.41 2.02 -11.81
C LEU A 160 13.97 1.20 -10.64
N ALA A 161 14.22 1.81 -9.48
CA ALA A 161 14.86 1.16 -8.32
C ALA A 161 13.91 0.26 -7.49
N GLY A 162 12.59 0.34 -7.68
CA GLY A 162 11.61 -0.35 -6.82
C GLY A 162 10.95 -1.60 -7.42
N SER A 163 10.99 -1.79 -8.74
CA SER A 163 10.31 -2.92 -9.38
C SER A 163 11.16 -4.19 -9.31
N GLN A 164 10.68 -5.18 -8.60
CA GLN A 164 11.29 -6.49 -8.52
C GLN A 164 11.01 -7.29 -9.80
N GLU A 165 12.00 -8.06 -10.23
CA GLU A 165 11.80 -9.03 -11.30
C GLU A 165 11.01 -10.23 -10.78
N ILE A 166 9.80 -10.40 -11.29
CA ILE A 166 8.92 -11.51 -10.96
C ILE A 166 8.90 -12.51 -12.11
N HIS A 167 8.94 -13.80 -11.77
CA HIS A 167 8.73 -14.90 -12.70
C HIS A 167 7.62 -15.79 -12.18
N ILE A 168 6.78 -16.27 -13.09
CA ILE A 168 5.69 -17.18 -12.81
C ILE A 168 6.24 -18.60 -12.62
N ASP A 169 5.74 -19.32 -11.61
CA ASP A 169 6.05 -20.72 -11.39
C ASP A 169 5.16 -21.61 -12.27
N GLU A 170 5.79 -22.22 -13.28
CA GLU A 170 5.18 -23.17 -14.20
C GLU A 170 4.47 -24.35 -13.51
N LYS A 171 4.94 -24.76 -12.32
CA LYS A 171 4.30 -25.83 -11.54
C LYS A 171 2.91 -25.44 -11.07
N THR A 172 2.67 -24.16 -10.85
CA THR A 172 1.37 -23.66 -10.37
C THR A 172 0.38 -23.40 -11.51
N VAL A 173 0.87 -23.18 -12.74
CA VAL A 173 0.07 -22.71 -13.88
C VAL A 173 -1.08 -23.66 -14.22
N SER A 174 -2.29 -23.12 -14.24
CA SER A 174 -3.48 -23.87 -14.63
C SER A 174 -3.42 -24.41 -16.06
N PRO A 175 -4.01 -25.59 -16.36
CA PRO A 175 -4.15 -26.10 -17.74
C PRO A 175 -4.89 -25.15 -18.69
N HIS A 176 -5.63 -24.17 -18.17
CA HIS A 176 -6.29 -23.12 -18.95
C HIS A 176 -5.35 -21.99 -19.38
N LEU A 177 -4.10 -22.03 -18.96
CA LEU A 177 -3.10 -21.00 -19.22
C LEU A 177 -1.89 -21.60 -19.92
N SER A 178 -1.32 -20.85 -20.86
CA SER A 178 0.02 -21.09 -21.38
C SER A 178 0.97 -20.02 -20.84
N LEU A 179 2.14 -20.43 -20.41
CA LEU A 179 3.22 -19.57 -19.95
C LEU A 179 4.25 -19.37 -21.08
N SER A 180 4.71 -18.13 -21.28
CA SER A 180 5.81 -17.83 -22.20
C SER A 180 7.16 -18.35 -21.68
N GLU A 181 8.13 -18.50 -22.58
CA GLU A 181 9.47 -19.02 -22.25
C GLU A 181 10.21 -18.17 -21.20
N ASP A 182 10.03 -16.85 -21.23
CA ASP A 182 10.60 -15.91 -20.25
C ASP A 182 9.91 -15.94 -18.87
N LYS A 183 8.86 -16.76 -18.72
CA LYS A 183 8.04 -16.91 -17.51
C LYS A 183 7.35 -15.62 -17.06
N LYS A 184 7.03 -14.70 -17.99
CA LYS A 184 6.39 -13.41 -17.69
C LYS A 184 4.97 -13.25 -18.23
N THR A 185 4.63 -13.92 -19.33
CA THR A 185 3.31 -13.78 -19.98
C THR A 185 2.42 -14.99 -19.74
N LEU A 186 1.22 -14.75 -19.22
CA LEU A 186 0.13 -15.72 -19.17
C LEU A 186 -0.87 -15.46 -20.29
N THR A 187 -1.16 -16.48 -21.08
CA THR A 187 -2.21 -16.43 -22.10
C THR A 187 -3.31 -17.43 -21.79
N PHE A 188 -4.55 -16.97 -21.77
CA PHE A 188 -5.72 -17.80 -21.58
C PHE A 188 -6.02 -18.65 -22.82
N SER A 189 -6.24 -19.94 -22.59
CA SER A 189 -6.75 -20.89 -23.58
C SER A 189 -8.05 -21.53 -23.10
N PRO A 190 -9.13 -21.47 -23.89
CA PRO A 190 -10.37 -22.18 -23.56
C PRO A 190 -10.18 -23.71 -23.60
N LYS A 191 -9.21 -24.19 -24.38
CA LYS A 191 -8.84 -25.61 -24.42
C LYS A 191 -7.78 -25.88 -23.36
N LYS A 192 -8.08 -26.81 -22.44
CA LYS A 192 -7.13 -27.28 -21.44
C LYS A 192 -5.91 -27.92 -22.11
N ALA A 193 -4.72 -27.49 -21.74
CA ALA A 193 -3.48 -28.16 -22.08
C ALA A 193 -3.44 -29.57 -21.45
N LYS A 194 -2.73 -30.49 -22.10
CA LYS A 194 -2.40 -31.79 -21.51
C LYS A 194 -1.16 -31.59 -20.64
N VAL A 195 -1.37 -31.48 -19.33
CA VAL A 195 -0.33 -31.34 -18.31
C VAL A 195 -0.52 -32.42 -17.25
N ASP A 196 0.55 -32.72 -16.53
CA ASP A 196 0.53 -33.66 -15.41
C ASP A 196 -0.53 -33.24 -14.37
N SER A 197 -1.52 -34.10 -14.18
CA SER A 197 -2.62 -33.91 -13.23
C SER A 197 -2.18 -34.04 -11.79
N ASP A 198 -1.05 -34.70 -11.54
CA ASP A 198 -0.65 -35.17 -10.21
C ASP A 198 0.22 -34.16 -9.46
N CYS A 199 0.62 -33.06 -10.12
CA CYS A 199 1.36 -31.96 -9.48
C CYS A 199 0.46 -31.23 -8.45
N PRO A 200 0.77 -31.33 -7.14
CA PRO A 200 -0.10 -30.78 -6.09
C PRO A 200 -0.16 -29.25 -6.11
N GLU A 201 0.90 -28.57 -6.54
CA GLU A 201 0.98 -27.10 -6.62
C GLU A 201 0.14 -26.52 -7.76
N ARG A 202 -0.21 -27.33 -8.77
CA ARG A 202 -0.93 -26.88 -9.96
C ARG A 202 -2.39 -26.57 -9.68
N PHE A 203 -2.87 -25.41 -10.15
CA PHE A 203 -4.31 -25.15 -10.19
C PHE A 203 -5.00 -26.02 -11.24
N ASP A 204 -6.03 -26.79 -10.88
CA ASP A 204 -6.67 -27.74 -11.81
C ASP A 204 -7.93 -27.20 -12.53
N HIS A 205 -8.59 -26.21 -11.91
CA HIS A 205 -9.89 -25.70 -12.32
C HIS A 205 -9.82 -24.22 -12.72
N TRP A 206 -9.44 -23.34 -11.80
CA TRP A 206 -9.38 -21.90 -12.05
C TRP A 206 -8.16 -21.54 -12.90
N PRO A 207 -8.24 -20.57 -13.83
CA PRO A 207 -7.11 -20.14 -14.65
C PRO A 207 -6.17 -19.23 -13.86
N ASN A 208 -5.59 -19.78 -12.78
CA ASN A 208 -4.70 -19.10 -11.85
C ASN A 208 -3.23 -19.53 -12.06
N ALA A 209 -2.30 -18.70 -11.60
CA ALA A 209 -0.88 -19.00 -11.46
C ALA A 209 -0.25 -18.15 -10.34
N LEU A 210 0.87 -18.60 -9.79
CA LEU A 210 1.66 -17.87 -8.79
C LEU A 210 3.04 -17.49 -9.33
N ALA A 211 3.65 -16.48 -8.72
CA ALA A 211 5.08 -16.26 -8.83
C ALA A 211 5.89 -17.36 -8.11
N ALA A 212 7.14 -17.56 -8.56
CA ALA A 212 8.04 -18.57 -8.02
C ALA A 212 8.60 -18.22 -6.62
N ALA A 213 8.72 -16.94 -6.30
CA ALA A 213 9.25 -16.48 -5.03
C ALA A 213 8.15 -15.85 -4.17
N ALA A 214 8.14 -16.22 -2.89
CA ALA A 214 7.36 -15.53 -1.87
C ALA A 214 8.14 -14.32 -1.35
N PHE A 215 7.40 -13.30 -0.97
CA PHE A 215 7.87 -12.15 -0.24
C PHE A 215 7.59 -12.30 1.26
N ARG A 216 8.54 -11.90 2.11
CA ARG A 216 8.48 -12.12 3.57
C ARG A 216 8.67 -10.87 4.43
N SER A 217 9.19 -9.78 3.87
CA SER A 217 9.59 -8.61 4.66
C SER A 217 9.97 -7.43 3.77
N GLY A 218 9.67 -6.21 4.22
CA GLY A 218 10.04 -4.96 3.55
C GLY A 218 9.00 -4.50 2.54
N VAL A 219 9.46 -3.82 1.48
CA VAL A 219 8.61 -3.38 0.36
C VAL A 219 8.91 -4.20 -0.91
N CYS A 220 7.88 -4.71 -1.56
CA CYS A 220 7.95 -5.37 -2.86
C CYS A 220 7.01 -4.67 -3.84
N ALA A 221 7.48 -4.39 -5.05
CA ALA A 221 6.65 -3.83 -6.10
C ALA A 221 6.92 -4.50 -7.44
N TRP A 222 5.88 -4.64 -8.26
CA TRP A 222 5.99 -5.14 -9.63
C TRP A 222 4.89 -4.52 -10.49
N LYS A 223 5.00 -4.69 -11.80
CA LYS A 223 4.02 -4.18 -12.76
C LYS A 223 3.45 -5.33 -13.57
N VAL A 224 2.26 -5.11 -14.10
CA VAL A 224 1.59 -6.07 -14.98
C VAL A 224 0.94 -5.30 -16.13
N SER A 225 1.39 -5.56 -17.35
CA SER A 225 0.69 -5.14 -18.55
C SER A 225 -0.62 -5.92 -18.70
N VAL A 226 -1.72 -5.19 -18.70
CA VAL A 226 -3.10 -5.72 -18.75
C VAL A 226 -3.87 -5.24 -19.98
N GLN A 227 -3.23 -4.48 -20.88
CA GLN A 227 -3.85 -3.84 -22.04
C GLN A 227 -4.64 -4.81 -22.94
N LYS A 228 -4.18 -6.05 -23.08
CA LYS A 228 -4.81 -7.08 -23.93
C LYS A 228 -6.00 -7.78 -23.27
N SER A 229 -6.17 -7.68 -21.95
CA SER A 229 -7.18 -8.43 -21.23
C SER A 229 -8.28 -7.53 -20.64
N CYS A 230 -9.53 -7.98 -20.76
CA CYS A 230 -10.66 -7.42 -20.03
C CYS A 230 -11.18 -8.36 -18.93
N ALA A 231 -10.52 -9.50 -18.68
CA ALA A 231 -10.93 -10.46 -17.65
C ALA A 231 -9.71 -11.01 -16.93
N TYR A 232 -9.34 -10.40 -15.81
CA TYR A 232 -8.15 -10.77 -15.03
C TYR A 232 -8.31 -10.50 -13.53
N LYS A 233 -7.45 -11.14 -12.74
CA LYS A 233 -7.19 -10.83 -11.34
C LYS A 233 -5.68 -10.81 -11.10
N LEU A 234 -5.19 -9.86 -10.32
CA LEU A 234 -3.79 -9.78 -9.91
C LEU A 234 -3.69 -9.21 -8.50
N GLY A 235 -2.68 -9.65 -7.73
CA GLY A 235 -2.47 -9.21 -6.36
C GLY A 235 -1.58 -10.19 -5.61
N VAL A 236 -1.94 -10.51 -4.37
CA VAL A 236 -1.17 -11.43 -3.51
C VAL A 236 -2.02 -12.51 -2.88
N CYS A 237 -1.39 -13.62 -2.51
CA CYS A 237 -2.00 -14.66 -1.67
C CYS A 237 -0.99 -15.35 -0.77
N TYR A 238 -1.48 -16.06 0.24
CA TYR A 238 -0.68 -17.02 1.01
C TYR A 238 -0.46 -18.34 0.26
N SER A 239 0.52 -19.12 0.73
CA SER A 239 0.78 -20.47 0.21
C SER A 239 -0.38 -21.43 0.48
N SER A 240 -1.14 -21.18 1.55
CA SER A 240 -2.32 -21.95 1.99
C SER A 240 -3.52 -21.86 1.04
N LEU A 241 -3.49 -20.97 0.03
CA LEU A 241 -4.53 -20.88 -1.00
C LEU A 241 -4.74 -22.25 -1.68
N PRO A 242 -5.94 -22.86 -1.60
CA PRO A 242 -6.23 -24.14 -2.22
C PRO A 242 -6.00 -24.14 -3.74
N ARG A 243 -5.40 -25.22 -4.25
CA ARG A 243 -5.08 -25.38 -5.68
C ARG A 243 -6.14 -26.17 -6.46
N LYS A 244 -6.96 -26.96 -5.77
CA LYS A 244 -7.79 -27.99 -6.40
C LYS A 244 -9.29 -27.69 -6.33
N GLY A 245 -10.01 -28.10 -7.37
CA GLY A 245 -11.46 -28.06 -7.48
C GLY A 245 -12.04 -26.68 -7.84
N SER A 246 -13.35 -26.68 -8.09
CA SER A 246 -14.13 -25.49 -8.49
C SER A 246 -14.67 -24.69 -7.30
N SER A 247 -14.19 -24.98 -6.09
CA SER A 247 -14.68 -24.33 -4.88
C SER A 247 -14.34 -22.84 -4.88
N ASN A 248 -15.13 -22.06 -4.13
CA ASN A 248 -14.81 -20.65 -3.88
C ASN A 248 -13.50 -20.50 -3.10
N GLU A 249 -13.09 -21.51 -2.33
CA GLU A 249 -11.84 -21.46 -1.58
C GLU A 249 -10.61 -21.41 -2.50
N ALA A 250 -10.64 -22.08 -3.67
CA ALA A 250 -9.57 -22.00 -4.67
C ALA A 250 -9.69 -20.77 -5.60
N ARG A 251 -10.78 -20.00 -5.50
CA ARG A 251 -11.06 -18.84 -6.38
C ARG A 251 -10.48 -17.57 -5.76
N LEU A 252 -9.56 -16.90 -6.46
CA LEU A 252 -8.93 -15.67 -5.97
C LEU A 252 -9.96 -14.60 -5.55
N GLY A 253 -9.77 -14.04 -4.35
CA GLY A 253 -10.63 -13.03 -3.73
C GLY A 253 -11.89 -13.58 -3.05
N PHE A 254 -12.15 -14.89 -3.13
CA PHE A 254 -13.31 -15.56 -2.51
C PHE A 254 -12.92 -16.41 -1.29
N ASN A 255 -11.75 -16.13 -0.70
CA ASN A 255 -11.19 -16.77 0.49
C ASN A 255 -10.44 -15.70 1.32
N ASN A 256 -10.00 -16.08 2.51
CA ASN A 256 -9.28 -15.18 3.42
C ASN A 256 -7.76 -15.16 3.18
N THR A 257 -7.28 -15.88 2.15
CA THR A 257 -5.85 -16.06 1.87
C THR A 257 -5.42 -15.35 0.59
N SER A 258 -6.27 -14.53 -0.03
CA SER A 258 -5.96 -13.79 -1.25
C SER A 258 -6.61 -12.41 -1.29
N TRP A 259 -5.84 -11.43 -1.79
CA TRP A 259 -6.22 -10.03 -1.93
C TRP A 259 -5.88 -9.61 -3.36
N VAL A 260 -6.90 -9.38 -4.19
CA VAL A 260 -6.69 -9.17 -5.63
C VAL A 260 -7.50 -8.01 -6.17
N PHE A 261 -6.86 -7.24 -7.04
CA PHE A 261 -7.53 -6.33 -7.95
C PHE A 261 -8.02 -7.12 -9.15
N SER A 262 -9.22 -6.83 -9.61
CA SER A 262 -9.88 -7.57 -10.66
C SER A 262 -10.53 -6.65 -11.68
N ARG A 263 -10.55 -7.13 -12.92
CA ARG A 263 -11.33 -6.56 -14.00
C ARG A 263 -12.18 -7.66 -14.63
N TYR A 264 -13.45 -7.34 -14.88
CA TYR A 264 -14.31 -8.13 -15.74
C TYR A 264 -15.09 -7.19 -16.67
N ASP A 265 -14.81 -7.29 -17.96
CA ASP A 265 -15.26 -6.35 -18.99
C ASP A 265 -14.89 -4.88 -18.66
N LYS A 266 -15.87 -4.10 -18.19
CA LYS A 266 -15.72 -2.69 -17.80
C LYS A 266 -15.68 -2.47 -16.29
N GLU A 267 -15.95 -3.50 -15.50
CA GLU A 267 -16.02 -3.40 -14.05
C GLU A 267 -14.66 -3.69 -13.41
N PHE A 268 -14.29 -2.84 -12.47
CA PHE A 268 -13.09 -3.00 -11.65
C PHE A 268 -13.49 -3.20 -10.20
N ARG A 269 -12.85 -4.15 -9.52
CA ARG A 269 -13.14 -4.47 -8.12
C ARG A 269 -11.90 -4.91 -7.39
N PHE A 270 -11.78 -4.52 -6.12
CA PHE A 270 -10.94 -5.23 -5.16
C PHE A 270 -11.72 -6.39 -4.56
N LEU A 271 -11.07 -7.55 -4.40
CA LEU A 271 -11.68 -8.78 -3.91
C LEU A 271 -10.83 -9.38 -2.80
N HIS A 272 -11.43 -9.57 -1.63
CA HIS A 272 -10.88 -10.32 -0.50
C HIS A 272 -12.04 -10.90 0.33
N ALA A 273 -11.89 -12.10 0.90
CA ALA A 273 -12.86 -12.71 1.82
C ALA A 273 -14.33 -12.74 1.32
N ARG A 274 -14.54 -12.87 0.00
CA ARG A 274 -15.88 -12.80 -0.65
C ARG A 274 -16.59 -11.44 -0.50
N GLN A 275 -15.86 -10.39 -0.18
CA GLN A 275 -16.36 -9.02 -0.07
C GLN A 275 -15.85 -8.20 -1.27
N PRO A 276 -16.58 -8.16 -2.40
CA PRO A 276 -16.19 -7.34 -3.53
C PRO A 276 -16.39 -5.85 -3.23
N GLN A 277 -15.35 -5.06 -3.49
CA GLN A 277 -15.39 -3.61 -3.36
C GLN A 277 -15.24 -2.98 -4.76
N PRO A 278 -16.24 -2.26 -5.26
CA PRO A 278 -16.15 -1.57 -6.55
C PRO A 278 -15.01 -0.56 -6.57
N VAL A 279 -14.31 -0.47 -7.70
CA VAL A 279 -13.29 0.56 -7.97
C VAL A 279 -13.74 1.36 -9.17
N GLU A 280 -14.02 2.64 -8.97
CA GLU A 280 -14.48 3.53 -10.03
C GLU A 280 -13.29 4.13 -10.77
N LEU A 281 -13.13 3.75 -12.04
CA LEU A 281 -12.06 4.25 -12.90
C LEU A 281 -12.63 5.00 -14.10
N ILE A 282 -12.10 6.19 -14.38
CA ILE A 282 -12.47 7.00 -15.55
C ILE A 282 -11.97 6.35 -16.84
N LYS A 283 -10.80 5.69 -16.78
CA LYS A 283 -10.14 5.02 -17.91
C LYS A 283 -9.60 3.68 -17.46
N ALA A 284 -9.73 2.68 -18.32
CA ALA A 284 -9.10 1.38 -18.08
C ALA A 284 -7.56 1.49 -18.16
N PRO A 285 -6.82 1.03 -17.14
CA PRO A 285 -5.37 1.06 -17.16
C PRO A 285 -4.83 0.07 -18.20
N GLY A 286 -3.72 0.44 -18.85
CA GLY A 286 -2.96 -0.47 -19.73
C GLY A 286 -1.94 -1.31 -18.96
N GLU A 287 -1.53 -0.82 -17.79
CA GLU A 287 -0.57 -1.43 -16.88
C GLU A 287 -1.03 -1.17 -15.44
N ILE A 288 -0.84 -2.14 -14.55
CA ILE A 288 -1.12 -2.01 -13.12
C ILE A 288 0.16 -2.28 -12.34
N GLY A 289 0.59 -1.31 -11.55
CA GLY A 289 1.57 -1.49 -10.50
C GLY A 289 0.93 -2.10 -9.26
N VAL A 290 1.60 -3.07 -8.67
CA VAL A 290 1.25 -3.64 -7.35
C VAL A 290 2.39 -3.33 -6.42
N LEU A 291 2.10 -2.82 -5.23
CA LEU A 291 3.08 -2.56 -4.20
C LEU A 291 2.56 -3.13 -2.87
N VAL A 292 3.44 -3.85 -2.19
CA VAL A 292 3.22 -4.47 -0.90
C VAL A 292 4.25 -3.93 0.08
N ASP A 293 3.80 -3.32 1.17
CA ASP A 293 4.60 -3.08 2.36
C ASP A 293 4.20 -4.12 3.41
N PHE A 294 5.08 -5.11 3.60
CA PHE A 294 4.81 -6.22 4.51
C PHE A 294 4.80 -5.77 5.97
N ALA A 295 5.69 -4.84 6.34
CA ALA A 295 5.84 -4.38 7.72
C ALA A 295 4.79 -3.32 8.06
N GLY A 296 4.51 -2.41 7.13
CA GLY A 296 3.45 -1.41 7.26
C GLY A 296 2.04 -1.96 7.06
N GLY A 297 1.91 -3.19 6.58
CA GLY A 297 0.63 -3.86 6.38
C GLY A 297 -0.22 -3.21 5.28
N GLU A 298 0.40 -2.84 4.16
CA GLU A 298 -0.27 -2.13 3.07
C GLU A 298 -0.10 -2.86 1.72
N LEU A 299 -1.19 -3.01 1.00
CA LEU A 299 -1.24 -3.48 -0.38
C LEU A 299 -1.92 -2.41 -1.23
N LEU A 300 -1.26 -1.94 -2.27
CA LEU A 300 -1.81 -0.93 -3.17
C LEU A 300 -1.69 -1.33 -4.64
N PHE A 301 -2.66 -0.85 -5.41
CA PHE A 301 -2.72 -0.97 -6.85
C PHE A 301 -2.64 0.43 -7.45
N TYR A 302 -1.86 0.58 -8.51
CA TYR A 302 -1.46 1.87 -9.05
C TYR A 302 -1.49 1.85 -10.57
N ASP A 303 -1.86 2.96 -11.20
CA ASP A 303 -1.69 3.16 -12.64
C ASP A 303 -0.44 4.02 -12.88
N PRO A 304 0.64 3.43 -13.41
CA PRO A 304 1.88 4.15 -13.71
C PRO A 304 1.72 5.23 -14.78
N SER A 305 0.70 5.14 -15.64
CA SER A 305 0.51 6.11 -16.72
C SER A 305 -0.08 7.43 -16.22
N SER A 306 -1.00 7.37 -15.25
CA SER A 306 -1.62 8.55 -14.64
C SER A 306 -0.98 8.94 -13.32
N CYS A 307 -0.04 8.15 -12.81
CA CYS A 307 0.58 8.28 -11.51
C CYS A 307 -0.43 8.28 -10.35
N THR A 308 -1.45 7.42 -10.42
CA THR A 308 -2.57 7.39 -9.46
C THR A 308 -2.70 6.05 -8.76
N ILE A 309 -2.96 6.08 -7.45
CA ILE A 309 -3.39 4.90 -6.68
C ILE A 309 -4.82 4.58 -7.10
N LEU A 310 -5.01 3.37 -7.63
CA LEU A 310 -6.31 2.82 -8.03
C LEU A 310 -7.08 2.29 -6.82
N PHE A 311 -6.38 1.64 -5.90
CA PHE A 311 -6.97 1.06 -4.69
C PHE A 311 -5.87 0.80 -3.64
N SER A 312 -6.17 0.94 -2.35
CA SER A 312 -5.30 0.45 -1.27
C SER A 312 -6.08 -0.33 -0.22
N HIS A 313 -5.39 -1.30 0.37
CA HIS A 313 -5.89 -2.20 1.38
C HIS A 313 -4.88 -2.29 2.51
N ARG A 314 -5.37 -2.30 3.75
CA ARG A 314 -4.54 -2.50 4.95
C ARG A 314 -4.83 -3.86 5.55
N GLU A 315 -3.77 -4.60 5.83
CA GLU A 315 -3.83 -5.96 6.36
C GLU A 315 -2.57 -6.26 7.16
N THR A 316 -2.71 -6.98 8.28
CA THR A 316 -1.56 -7.51 9.00
C THR A 316 -1.22 -8.87 8.43
N PHE A 317 -0.21 -8.93 7.56
CA PHE A 317 0.14 -10.18 6.89
C PHE A 317 0.83 -11.17 7.84
N ALA A 318 0.18 -12.30 8.09
CA ALA A 318 0.68 -13.34 8.99
C ALA A 318 1.64 -14.34 8.32
N GLU A 319 1.59 -14.47 7.00
CA GLU A 319 2.34 -15.45 6.22
C GLU A 319 3.06 -14.80 5.03
N PRO A 320 4.11 -15.43 4.48
CA PRO A 320 4.72 -15.01 3.23
C PRO A 320 3.70 -14.85 2.09
N LEU A 321 3.84 -13.77 1.32
CA LEU A 321 2.94 -13.42 0.23
C LEU A 321 3.54 -13.84 -1.12
N TYR A 322 2.75 -14.50 -1.94
CA TYR A 322 3.06 -14.78 -3.34
C TYR A 322 2.29 -13.83 -4.24
N PRO A 323 2.93 -13.13 -5.19
CA PRO A 323 2.23 -12.56 -6.32
C PRO A 323 1.38 -13.62 -7.01
N VAL A 324 0.12 -13.28 -7.28
CA VAL A 324 -0.87 -14.21 -7.84
C VAL A 324 -1.60 -13.57 -9.00
N PHE A 325 -1.90 -14.39 -10.00
CA PHE A 325 -2.47 -13.96 -11.26
C PHE A 325 -3.58 -14.91 -11.71
N ALA A 326 -4.61 -14.35 -12.34
CA ALA A 326 -5.57 -15.11 -13.12
C ALA A 326 -5.95 -14.33 -14.38
N VAL A 327 -6.10 -15.03 -15.51
CA VAL A 327 -6.53 -14.43 -16.77
C VAL A 327 -7.54 -15.34 -17.47
N ALA A 328 -8.65 -14.76 -17.91
CA ALA A 328 -9.74 -15.47 -18.59
C ALA A 328 -10.07 -14.88 -19.97
N HIS A 329 -9.24 -13.95 -20.45
CA HIS A 329 -9.34 -13.34 -21.78
C HIS A 329 -7.96 -12.87 -22.25
N GLN A 330 -7.53 -13.32 -23.43
CA GLN A 330 -6.24 -13.00 -24.04
C GLN A 330 -5.06 -13.21 -23.08
N SER A 331 -4.24 -12.20 -22.82
CA SER A 331 -3.00 -12.34 -22.05
C SER A 331 -2.74 -11.17 -21.11
N ILE A 332 -1.94 -11.43 -20.09
CA ILE A 332 -1.29 -10.43 -19.22
C ILE A 332 0.21 -10.74 -19.17
N SER A 333 1.04 -9.71 -18.97
CA SER A 333 2.50 -9.87 -18.85
C SER A 333 3.05 -9.09 -17.67
N LEU A 334 3.99 -9.68 -16.95
CA LEU A 334 4.88 -8.98 -16.01
C LEU A 334 5.81 -8.02 -16.74
#